data_AF-A0A0A1P6L4-F1
#
_entry.id   AF-A0A0A1P6L4-F1
#
_cell.length_a   1.000
_cell.length_b   1.000
_cell.length_c   1.000
_cell.angle_alpha   90.00
_cell.angle_beta   90.00
_cell.angle_gamma   90.00
#
_symmetry.space_group_name_H-M   'P 1'
#
loop_
_entity.id
_entity.type
_entity.pdbx_description
1 polymer ?
#
loop_
_entity_poly.entity_id
_entity_poly.type
_entity_poly.pdbx_seq_one_letter_code
_entity_poly.pdbx_strand_id
1 'polypeptide(L)' 'MAEFTGRDLHLVKKALAIAVLAIERQPGPFQSSSDQADMKTLLDALIESDTELAHYARSARIAVTGKPD' A
#
# COMPACT_ATOMS: atom_id res chain seq x y z
N MET A 1 6.99 17.97 -11.96
CA MET A 1 6.80 16.69 -11.25
C MET A 1 6.00 15.78 -12.15
N ALA A 2 6.36 14.51 -12.25
CA ALA A 2 5.59 13.57 -13.05
C ALA A 2 4.22 13.37 -12.40
N GLU A 3 3.14 13.57 -13.15
CA GLU A 3 1.78 13.29 -12.71
C GLU A 3 1.48 11.82 -13.03
N PHE A 4 1.22 11.01 -12.02
CA PHE A 4 0.86 9.61 -12.22
C PHE A 4 -0.60 9.53 -12.66
N THR A 5 -0.86 8.92 -13.81
CA THR A 5 -2.22 8.73 -14.32
C THR A 5 -2.45 7.29 -14.78
N GLY A 6 -3.72 6.90 -14.87
CA GLY A 6 -4.14 5.60 -15.40
C GLY A 6 -3.34 4.43 -14.82
N ARG A 7 -2.56 3.76 -15.68
CA ARG A 7 -1.79 2.56 -15.31
C ARG A 7 -0.70 2.86 -14.28
N ASP A 8 -0.02 3.99 -14.40
CA ASP A 8 1.10 4.33 -13.51
C ASP A 8 0.57 4.65 -12.10
N LEU A 9 -0.55 5.38 -12.02
CA LEU A 9 -1.22 5.63 -10.75
C LEU A 9 -1.67 4.32 -10.08
N HIS A 10 -2.23 3.39 -10.86
CA HIS A 10 -2.60 2.07 -10.35
C HIS A 10 -1.39 1.30 -9.78
N LEU A 11 -0.23 1.36 -10.46
CA LEU A 11 0.99 0.72 -9.98
C LEU A 11 1.51 1.36 -8.69
N VAL A 12 1.45 2.69 -8.58
CA VAL A 12 1.81 3.42 -7.36
C VAL A 12 0.92 3.02 -6.19
N LYS A 13 -0.41 3.04 -6.37
CA LYS A 13 -1.38 2.60 -5.35
C LYS A 13 -1.09 1.17 -4.88
N LYS A 14 -0.82 0.26 -5.83
CA LYS A 14 -0.48 -1.14 -5.53
C LYS A 14 0.84 -1.26 -4.75
N ALA A 15 1.88 -0.53 -5.15
CA ALA A 15 3.18 -0.54 -4.49
C ALA A 15 3.09 -0.02 -3.05
N LEU A 16 2.38 1.09 -2.85
CA LEU A 16 2.14 1.67 -1.51
C LEU A 16 1.39 0.68 -0.60
N ALA A 17 0.33 0.04 -1.09
CA ALA A 17 -0.42 -0.94 -0.31
C ALA A 17 0.46 -2.14 0.12
N ILE A 18 1.35 -2.61 -0.76
CA ILE A 18 2.31 -3.67 -0.44
C ILE A 18 3.30 -3.20 0.63
N ALA A 19 3.87 -2.00 0.47
CA ALA A 19 4.87 -1.47 1.39
C ALA A 19 4.28 -1.24 2.79
N VAL A 20 3.09 -0.63 2.88
CA VAL A 20 2.38 -0.41 4.15
C VAL A 20 2.19 -1.73 4.89
N LEU A 21 1.67 -2.75 4.19
CA LEU A 21 1.44 -4.06 4.80
C LEU A 21 2.73 -4.80 5.15
N ALA A 22 3.76 -4.70 4.31
CA ALA A 22 5.04 -5.35 4.56
C ALA A 22 5.72 -4.77 5.81
N ILE A 23 5.71 -3.44 5.97
CA ILE A 23 6.30 -2.78 7.14
C ILE A 23 5.46 -3.06 8.39
N GLU A 24 4.13 -2.98 8.32
CA GLU A 24 3.23 -3.31 9.44
C GLU A 24 3.46 -4.73 9.97
N ARG A 25 3.72 -5.69 9.07
CA ARG A 25 3.94 -7.10 9.39
C ARG A 25 5.35 -7.46 9.87
N GLN A 26 6.28 -6.51 9.92
CA GLN A 26 7.63 -6.71 10.43
C GLN A 26 7.81 -6.00 11.77
N PRO A 27 7.19 -6.48 12.87
CA PRO A 27 7.37 -5.88 14.18
C PRO A 27 8.83 -6.07 14.63
N GLY A 28 9.45 -5.01 15.14
CA GLY A 28 10.82 -5.06 15.64
C GLY A 28 11.47 -3.69 15.76
N PRO A 29 12.70 -3.64 16.30
CA PRO A 29 13.42 -2.38 16.49
C PRO A 29 13.75 -1.63 15.19
N PHE A 30 13.64 -2.31 14.03
CA PHE A 30 13.85 -1.75 12.70
C PHE A 30 12.56 -1.60 11.90
N GLN A 31 11.39 -1.68 12.56
CA GLN A 31 10.13 -1.36 11.91
C GLN A 31 10.08 0.15 11.64
N SER A 32 10.08 0.53 10.36
CA SER A 32 10.03 1.95 9.99
C SER A 32 8.59 2.48 10.02
N SER A 33 8.06 2.72 11.23
CA SER A 33 6.69 3.19 11.42
C SER A 33 6.44 4.57 10.78
N SER A 34 7.47 5.41 10.69
CA SER A 34 7.38 6.70 9.98
C SER A 34 7.12 6.49 8.49
N ASP A 35 7.94 5.68 7.83
CA ASP A 35 7.77 5.39 6.40
C ASP A 35 6.41 4.73 6.13
N GLN A 36 5.98 3.84 7.02
CA GLN A 36 4.67 3.19 6.92
C GLN A 36 3.52 4.21 7.02
N ALA A 37 3.59 5.16 7.95
CA ALA A 37 2.60 6.22 8.11
C ALA A 37 2.56 7.17 6.90
N ASP A 38 3.73 7.57 6.39
CA ASP A 38 3.84 8.44 5.20
C ASP A 38 3.26 7.75 3.96
N MET A 39 3.64 6.48 3.73
CA MET A 39 3.12 5.68 2.62
C MET A 39 1.61 5.43 2.73
N LYS A 40 1.11 5.18 3.94
CA LYS A 40 -0.33 5.03 4.19
C LYS A 40 -1.08 6.34 3.92
N THR A 41 -0.55 7.47 4.38
CA THR A 41 -1.17 8.79 4.15
C THR A 41 -1.26 9.12 2.67
N LEU A 42 -0.19 8.86 1.90
CA LEU A 42 -0.22 9.04 0.45
C LEU A 42 -1.21 8.08 -0.22
N LEU A 43 -1.27 6.82 0.22
CA LEU A 43 -2.24 5.85 -0.32
C LEU A 43 -3.68 6.30 -0.07
N ASP A 44 -3.99 6.74 1.15
CA ASP A 44 -5.31 7.25 1.54
C ASP A 44 -5.69 8.49 0.71
N ALA A 45 -4.72 9.36 0.38
CA ALA A 45 -4.95 10.52 -0.46
C ALA A 45 -5.17 10.20 -1.95
N LEU A 46 -4.61 9.09 -2.45
CA LEU A 46 -4.73 8.68 -3.85
C LEU A 46 -5.96 7.81 -4.11
N ILE A 47 -6.46 7.11 -3.10
CA ILE A 47 -7.60 6.22 -3.21
C ILE A 47 -8.91 7.02 -3.25
N GLU A 48 -9.80 6.63 -4.16
CA GLU A 48 -11.07 7.31 -4.39
C GLU A 48 -12.24 6.68 -3.63
N SER A 49 -12.07 5.44 -3.13
CA SER A 49 -13.13 4.73 -2.39
C SER A 49 -12.61 3.59 -1.51
N ASP A 50 -13.39 3.24 -0.48
CA ASP A 50 -13.12 2.07 0.36
C ASP A 50 -13.10 0.75 -0.41
N THR A 51 -13.87 0.66 -1.51
CA THR A 51 -13.85 -0.52 -2.38
C THR A 51 -12.52 -0.67 -3.10
N GLU A 52 -11.96 0.45 -3.57
CA GLU A 52 -10.62 0.48 -4.16
C GLU A 52 -9.54 0.14 -3.11
N LEU A 53 -9.66 0.66 -1.88
CA LEU A 53 -8.78 0.28 -0.79
C LEU A 53 -8.82 -1.22 -0.49
N ALA A 54 -10.01 -1.80 -0.39
CA ALA A 54 -10.18 -3.23 -0.17
C ALA A 54 -9.51 -4.06 -1.30
N HIS A 55 -9.61 -3.60 -2.55
CA HIS A 55 -8.96 -4.26 -3.69
C HIS A 55 -7.43 -4.27 -3.56
N TYR A 56 -6.81 -3.13 -3.25
CA TYR A 56 -5.37 -3.07 -3.08
C TYR A 56 -4.89 -3.77 -1.80
N ALA A 57 -5.63 -3.68 -0.70
CA ALA A 57 -5.32 -4.38 0.55
C ALA A 57 -5.30 -5.90 0.34
N ARG A 58 -6.29 -6.45 -0.37
CA ARG A 58 -6.30 -7.88 -0.75
C ARG A 58 -5.11 -8.24 -1.63
N SER A 59 -4.83 -7.42 -2.65
CA SER A 59 -3.70 -7.64 -3.54
C SER A 59 -2.35 -7.60 -2.80
N ALA A 60 -2.20 -6.67 -1.85
CA ALA A 60 -1.04 -6.55 -1.00
C ALA A 60 -0.89 -7.77 -0.08
N ARG A 61 -1.99 -8.27 0.50
CA ARG A 61 -1.96 -9.47 1.34
C ARG A 61 -1.46 -10.68 0.58
N ILE A 62 -1.93 -10.89 -0.65
CA ILE A 62 -1.43 -11.96 -1.53
C ILE A 62 0.07 -11.78 -1.78
N ALA A 63 0.51 -10.57 -2.11
CA ALA A 63 1.91 -10.30 -2.43
C ALA A 63 2.85 -10.48 -1.21
N VAL A 64 2.44 -10.06 -0.03
CA VAL A 64 3.27 -10.08 1.19
C VAL A 64 3.23 -11.44 1.89
N THR A 65 2.09 -12.14 1.86
CA THR A 65 1.88 -13.36 2.65
C THR A 65 1.75 -14.63 1.82
N GLY A 66 1.54 -14.50 0.50
CA GLY A 66 1.20 -15.62 -0.38
C GLY A 66 -0.22 -16.18 -0.16
N LYS A 67 -1.04 -15.55 0.69
CA LYS A 67 -2.39 -16.04 1.05
C LYS A 67 -3.49 -15.10 0.51
N PRO A 68 -4.59 -15.67 -0.01
CA PRO A 68 -5.68 -14.90 -0.63
C PRO A 68 -6.72 -14.31 0.33
N ASP A 69 -6.65 -14.67 1.62
CA ASP A 69 -7.65 -14.35 2.66
C ASP A 69 -7.15 -13.25 3.62
#